data_AF-C5DFB4-F1
#
_entry.id   AF-C5DFB4-F1
#
_cell.length_a   1.000
_cell.length_b   1.000
_cell.length_c   1.000
_cell.angle_alpha   90.00
_cell.angle_beta   90.00
_cell.angle_gamma   90.00
#
_symmetry.space_group_name_H-M   'P 1'
#
loop_
_entity.id
_entity.type
_entity.pdbx_description
1 polymer ?
#
loop_
_entity_poly.entity_id
_entity_poly.type
_entity_poly.pdbx_seq_one_letter_code
_entity_poly.pdbx_strand_id
1 'polypeptide(L)'
;MTKIKSSVVHRLIDELPNQTFVLMIDIASCWREFATEYSHEEKSVAYMNSASLLHFESLINFLAQLNDNPQEALSRCKQAAPLQFQLASIVIDNISYYTHDNASYELLFKILRMLRSRYGCSVMTVGFGLDFYNGVEQSFATNKSYDIPTRLPMSYVKNMDCVLQRDNASTARVVYTKNSMP
;
A
#
# COMPACT_ATOMS: atom_id res chain seq x y z
N MET A 1 -12.94 8.20 2.52
CA MET A 1 -12.45 6.80 2.44
C MET A 1 -13.60 5.86 2.02
N THR A 2 -13.35 4.77 1.28
CA THR A 2 -14.42 3.83 0.90
C THR A 2 -14.63 2.77 1.97
N LYS A 3 -15.88 2.30 2.16
CA LYS A 3 -16.24 1.29 3.17
C LYS A 3 -15.41 0.01 3.05
N ILE A 4 -15.23 -0.51 1.84
CA ILE A 4 -14.44 -1.73 1.61
C ILE A 4 -12.96 -1.55 2.00
N LYS A 5 -12.32 -0.42 1.67
CA LYS A 5 -10.91 -0.19 2.00
C LYS A 5 -10.73 -0.16 3.51
N SER A 6 -11.55 0.63 4.19
CA SER A 6 -11.57 0.72 5.64
C SER A 6 -11.82 -0.65 6.28
N SER A 7 -12.82 -1.41 5.81
CA SER A 7 -13.11 -2.75 6.35
C SER A 7 -11.97 -3.75 6.17
N VAL A 8 -11.27 -3.72 5.02
CA VAL A 8 -10.11 -4.60 4.78
C VAL A 8 -8.96 -4.23 5.71
N VAL A 9 -8.67 -2.93 5.84
CA VAL A 9 -7.59 -2.47 6.73
C VAL A 9 -7.94 -2.74 8.19
N HIS A 10 -9.16 -2.47 8.66
CA HIS A 10 -9.59 -2.82 10.01
C HIS A 10 -9.36 -4.30 10.31
N ARG A 11 -9.89 -5.20 9.46
CA ARG A 11 -9.66 -6.65 9.63
C ARG A 11 -8.18 -7.00 9.61
N LEU A 12 -7.38 -6.36 8.77
CA LEU A 12 -5.95 -6.59 8.73
C LEU A 12 -5.31 -6.23 10.08
N ILE A 13 -5.68 -5.10 10.69
CA ILE A 13 -5.07 -4.64 11.95
C ILE A 13 -5.65 -5.38 13.17
N ASP A 14 -6.95 -5.69 13.17
CA ASP A 14 -7.65 -6.41 14.24
C ASP A 14 -7.05 -7.80 14.46
N GLU A 15 -6.61 -8.46 13.40
CA GLU A 15 -5.97 -9.79 13.44
C GLU A 15 -4.46 -9.75 13.75
N LEU A 16 -3.84 -8.56 13.87
CA LEU A 16 -2.42 -8.48 14.21
C LEU A 16 -2.16 -8.83 15.68
N PRO A 17 -0.98 -9.35 16.01
CA PRO A 17 -0.54 -9.52 17.40
C PRO A 17 -0.50 -8.19 18.17
N ASN A 18 -0.54 -8.28 19.50
CA ASN A 18 -0.28 -7.15 20.38
C ASN A 18 1.16 -6.65 20.25
N GLN A 19 1.39 -5.40 20.65
CA GLN A 19 2.67 -4.69 20.53
C GLN A 19 3.18 -4.61 19.08
N THR A 20 2.25 -4.35 18.16
CA THR A 20 2.57 -4.18 16.74
C THR A 20 2.13 -2.81 16.24
N PHE A 21 2.70 -2.41 15.10
CA PHE A 21 2.23 -1.24 14.40
C PHE A 21 2.07 -1.48 12.90
N VAL A 22 1.19 -0.69 12.31
CA VAL A 22 1.01 -0.59 10.86
C VAL A 22 1.57 0.73 10.37
N LEU A 23 2.45 0.65 9.37
CA LEU A 23 2.91 1.81 8.64
C LEU A 23 1.92 2.12 7.52
N MET A 24 1.27 3.27 7.62
CA MET A 24 0.28 3.74 6.66
C MET A 24 0.84 4.90 5.84
N ILE A 25 1.21 4.61 4.60
CA ILE A 25 1.70 5.58 3.63
C ILE A 25 0.51 6.07 2.79
N ASP A 26 0.00 7.24 3.16
CA ASP A 26 -1.20 7.83 2.58
C ASP A 26 -0.84 8.93 1.58
N ILE A 27 -0.68 8.53 0.32
CA ILE A 27 -0.42 9.42 -0.83
C ILE A 27 -1.73 10.13 -1.21
N ALA A 28 -2.87 9.44 -1.11
CA ALA A 28 -4.19 9.96 -1.48
C ALA A 28 -4.79 10.91 -0.42
N SER A 29 -4.14 11.07 0.74
CA SER A 29 -4.60 11.89 1.88
C SER A 29 -6.01 11.53 2.37
N CYS A 30 -6.36 10.24 2.38
CA CYS A 30 -7.71 9.76 2.69
C CYS A 30 -7.81 8.89 3.96
N TRP A 31 -6.71 8.71 4.69
CA TRP A 31 -6.60 7.82 5.85
C TRP A 31 -6.33 8.55 7.17
N ARG A 32 -6.22 9.88 7.18
CA ARG A 32 -5.87 10.65 8.38
C ARG A 32 -6.77 10.36 9.58
N GLU A 33 -8.09 10.41 9.38
CA GLU A 33 -9.09 10.16 10.45
C GLU A 33 -8.95 8.75 11.02
N PHE A 34 -8.80 7.76 10.14
CA PHE A 34 -8.57 6.37 10.53
C PHE A 34 -7.31 6.20 11.38
N ALA A 35 -6.19 6.81 10.96
CA ALA A 35 -4.91 6.69 11.66
C ALA A 35 -4.95 7.30 13.07
N THR A 36 -5.71 8.38 13.24
CA THR A 36 -5.91 9.04 14.54
C THR A 36 -6.83 8.25 15.47
N GLU A 37 -7.89 7.63 14.94
CA GLU A 37 -8.88 6.91 15.74
C GLU A 37 -8.40 5.52 16.19
N TYR A 38 -7.59 4.84 15.37
CA TYR A 38 -7.26 3.44 15.57
C TYR A 38 -6.05 3.21 16.52
N SER A 39 -5.44 4.26 17.08
CA SER A 39 -4.33 4.06 18.02
C SER A 39 -4.85 3.57 19.37
N HIS A 40 -4.69 2.26 19.60
CA HIS A 40 -5.00 1.58 20.85
C HIS A 40 -3.72 1.34 21.67
N GLU A 41 -3.87 0.98 22.94
CA GLU A 41 -2.73 0.75 23.85
C GLU A 41 -1.75 -0.33 23.34
N GLU A 42 -2.25 -1.33 22.61
CA GLU A 42 -1.45 -2.48 22.17
C GLU A 42 -1.16 -2.48 20.66
N LYS A 43 -1.78 -1.59 19.88
CA LYS A 43 -1.65 -1.52 18.43
C LYS A 43 -1.60 -0.08 17.97
N SER A 44 -0.59 0.26 17.17
CA SER A 44 -0.37 1.63 16.72
C SER A 44 -0.39 1.76 15.20
N VAL A 45 -0.68 2.97 14.72
CA VAL A 45 -0.55 3.33 13.30
C VAL A 45 0.53 4.41 13.17
N ALA A 46 1.61 4.08 12.47
CA ALA A 46 2.58 5.06 12.01
C ALA A 46 2.05 5.70 10.71
N TYR A 47 1.63 6.96 10.77
CA TYR A 47 0.97 7.64 9.65
C TYR A 47 1.94 8.54 8.89
N MET A 48 2.20 8.19 7.64
CA MET A 48 3.08 8.92 6.73
C MET A 48 2.27 9.57 5.61
N ASN A 49 2.19 10.89 5.66
CA ASN A 49 1.54 11.70 4.64
C ASN A 49 2.34 13.01 4.50
N SER A 50 3.10 13.11 3.43
CA SER A 50 3.96 14.26 3.11
C SER A 50 3.81 14.60 1.64
N ALA A 51 3.90 15.88 1.30
CA ALA A 51 3.92 16.32 -0.10
C ALA A 51 5.07 15.68 -0.90
N SER A 52 6.19 15.33 -0.23
CA SER A 52 7.30 14.62 -0.87
C SER A 52 6.88 13.25 -1.45
N LEU A 53 5.87 12.58 -0.88
CA LEU A 53 5.40 11.27 -1.33
C LEU A 53 4.74 11.31 -2.71
N LEU A 54 4.46 12.50 -3.28
CA LEU A 54 4.04 12.63 -4.67
C LEU A 54 5.15 12.21 -5.64
N HIS A 55 6.41 12.22 -5.20
CA HIS A 55 7.55 11.74 -5.95
C HIS A 55 7.91 10.31 -5.55
N PHE A 56 7.98 9.41 -6.53
CA PHE A 56 8.29 8.01 -6.28
C PHE A 56 9.65 7.79 -5.60
N GLU A 57 10.67 8.55 -5.98
CA GLU A 57 11.98 8.50 -5.32
C GLU A 57 11.91 8.78 -3.82
N SER A 58 11.03 9.69 -3.39
CA SER A 58 10.86 9.98 -1.97
C SER A 58 10.22 8.82 -1.21
N LEU A 59 9.31 8.07 -1.84
CA LEU A 59 8.77 6.83 -1.29
C LEU A 59 9.87 5.78 -1.14
N ILE A 60 10.66 5.57 -2.19
CA ILE A 60 11.78 4.63 -2.21
C ILE A 60 12.81 4.97 -1.12
N ASN A 61 13.22 6.23 -1.02
CA ASN A 61 14.17 6.70 -0.01
C ASN A 61 13.61 6.53 1.41
N PHE A 62 12.32 6.79 1.62
CA PHE A 62 11.68 6.56 2.91
C PHE A 62 11.67 5.08 3.29
N LEU A 63 11.31 4.19 2.36
CA LEU A 63 11.27 2.75 2.62
C LEU A 63 12.68 2.15 2.80
N ALA A 64 13.68 2.64 2.07
CA ALA A 64 15.08 2.29 2.29
C ALA A 64 15.57 2.77 3.65
N GLN A 65 15.27 4.01 4.02
CA GLN A 65 15.59 4.55 5.35
C GLN A 65 14.89 3.76 6.46
N LEU A 66 13.66 3.29 6.27
CA LEU A 66 12.98 2.42 7.23
C LEU A 66 13.70 1.08 7.42
N ASN A 67 14.35 0.58 6.38
CA ASN A 67 15.18 -0.62 6.49
C ASN A 67 16.48 -0.34 7.25
N ASP A 68 17.11 0.80 7.00
CA ASP A 68 18.46 1.08 7.50
C ASP A 68 18.47 1.76 8.87
N ASN A 69 17.63 2.78 9.05
CA ASN A 69 17.43 3.54 10.29
C ASN A 69 15.93 3.76 10.59
N PRO A 70 15.25 2.78 11.21
CA PRO A 70 13.80 2.82 11.44
C PRO A 70 13.37 4.02 12.30
N GLN A 71 14.18 4.39 13.28
CA GLN A 71 13.88 5.51 14.17
C GLN A 71 13.81 6.83 13.42
N GLU A 72 14.74 7.07 12.50
CA GLU A 72 14.76 8.27 11.67
C GLU A 72 13.67 8.26 10.60
N ALA A 73 13.36 7.09 10.03
CA ALA A 73 12.22 6.99 9.11
C ALA A 73 10.90 7.29 9.83
N LEU A 74 10.66 6.67 11.00
CA LEU A 74 9.43 6.84 11.76
C LEU A 74 9.26 8.25 12.33
N SER A 75 10.35 8.97 12.62
CA SER A 75 10.26 10.38 13.06
C SER A 75 9.71 11.32 11.98
N ARG A 76 9.79 10.92 10.70
CA ARG A 76 9.19 11.66 9.57
C ARG A 76 7.69 11.41 9.42
N CYS A 77 7.14 10.42 10.13
CA CYS A 77 5.70 10.19 10.15
C CYS A 77 5.01 11.30 10.95
N LYS A 78 3.85 11.74 10.49
CA LYS A 78 3.02 12.71 11.23
C LYS A 78 2.55 12.17 12.58
N GLN A 79 2.43 10.86 12.66
CA GLN A 79 2.18 10.10 13.87
C GLN A 79 3.18 8.95 13.88
N ALA A 80 4.11 8.97 14.83
CA ALA A 80 5.11 7.92 14.97
C ALA A 80 4.54 6.76 15.80
N ALA A 81 4.89 5.53 15.43
CA ALA A 81 4.64 4.37 16.27
C ALA A 81 5.71 4.25 17.36
N PRO A 82 5.40 3.65 18.52
CA PRO A 82 6.39 3.33 19.53
C PRO A 82 7.46 2.38 18.97
N LEU A 83 8.74 2.66 19.19
CA LEU A 83 9.86 1.87 18.64
C LEU A 83 9.93 0.45 19.20
N GLN A 84 9.33 0.23 20.38
CA GLN A 84 9.21 -1.11 20.97
C GLN A 84 8.18 -1.99 20.25
N PHE A 85 7.31 -1.42 19.41
CA PHE A 85 6.34 -2.20 18.66
C PHE A 85 6.96 -2.77 17.38
N GLN A 86 6.57 -3.99 17.04
CA GLN A 86 7.02 -4.64 15.81
C GLN A 86 6.23 -4.12 14.60
N LEU A 87 6.92 -3.81 13.50
CA LEU A 87 6.26 -3.50 12.22
C LEU A 87 5.56 -4.77 11.71
N ALA A 88 4.23 -4.77 11.71
CA ALA A 88 3.44 -5.92 11.30
C ALA A 88 2.84 -5.77 9.90
N SER A 89 2.56 -4.55 9.45
CA SER A 89 2.06 -4.31 8.09
C SER A 89 2.47 -2.97 7.51
N ILE A 90 2.64 -2.93 6.19
CA ILE A 90 2.84 -1.71 5.41
C ILE A 90 1.65 -1.55 4.45
N VAL A 91 0.94 -0.43 4.56
CA VAL A 91 -0.16 -0.07 3.66
C VAL A 91 0.26 1.14 2.82
N ILE A 92 0.17 1.05 1.49
CA ILE A 92 0.48 2.15 0.57
C ILE A 92 -0.75 2.46 -0.28
N ASP A 93 -1.32 3.65 -0.13
CA ASP A 93 -2.51 4.09 -0.87
C ASP A 93 -2.32 5.53 -1.40
N ASN A 94 -2.25 5.81 -2.70
CA ASN A 94 -2.46 4.93 -3.86
C ASN A 94 -1.22 4.92 -4.77
N ILE A 95 -0.74 3.74 -5.14
CA ILE A 95 0.46 3.62 -5.99
C ILE A 95 0.22 4.02 -7.45
N SER A 96 -1.03 4.12 -7.90
CA SER A 96 -1.34 4.55 -9.27
C SER A 96 -1.06 6.03 -9.55
N TYR A 97 -0.82 6.86 -8.53
CA TYR A 97 -0.36 8.23 -8.73
C TYR A 97 1.08 8.31 -9.26
N TYR A 98 1.84 7.23 -9.13
CA TYR A 98 3.19 7.13 -9.66
C TYR A 98 3.16 6.81 -11.15
N THR A 99 3.27 7.84 -11.99
CA THR A 99 3.49 7.71 -13.44
C THR A 99 4.95 7.34 -13.70
N HIS A 100 5.31 6.09 -13.40
CA HIS A 100 6.67 5.60 -13.55
C HIS A 100 6.72 4.32 -14.40
N ASP A 101 7.91 4.03 -14.90
CA ASP A 101 8.20 2.89 -15.76
C ASP A 101 8.21 1.55 -14.98
N ASN A 102 8.33 0.45 -15.73
CA ASN A 102 8.40 -0.89 -15.13
C ASN A 102 9.56 -1.03 -14.14
N ALA A 103 10.72 -0.41 -14.42
CA ALA A 103 11.91 -0.51 -13.58
C ALA A 103 11.67 0.09 -12.17
N SER A 104 10.93 1.20 -12.11
CA SER A 104 10.55 1.81 -10.84
C SER A 104 9.72 0.87 -9.98
N TYR A 105 8.65 0.27 -10.53
CA TYR A 105 7.83 -0.68 -9.78
C TYR A 105 8.58 -1.95 -9.37
N GLU A 106 9.55 -2.42 -10.17
CA GLU A 106 10.44 -3.51 -9.77
C GLU A 106 11.32 -3.14 -8.57
N LEU A 107 11.82 -1.89 -8.53
CA LEU A 107 12.57 -1.38 -7.37
C LEU A 107 11.68 -1.30 -6.12
N LEU A 108 10.47 -0.78 -6.23
CA LEU A 108 9.50 -0.77 -5.12
C LEU A 108 9.26 -2.20 -4.61
N PHE A 109 9.03 -3.15 -5.51
CA PHE A 109 8.83 -4.54 -5.14
C PHE A 109 10.04 -5.15 -4.41
N LYS A 110 11.27 -4.88 -4.89
CA LYS A 110 12.50 -5.35 -4.24
C LYS A 110 12.62 -4.81 -2.82
N ILE A 111 12.37 -3.52 -2.60
CA ILE A 111 12.44 -2.91 -1.27
C ILE A 111 11.34 -3.45 -0.35
N LEU A 112 10.11 -3.59 -0.84
CA LEU A 112 9.02 -4.19 -0.05
C LEU A 112 9.32 -5.63 0.34
N ARG A 113 9.92 -6.43 -0.56
CA ARG A 113 10.39 -7.78 -0.23
C ARG A 113 11.50 -7.79 0.82
N MET A 114 12.43 -6.85 0.75
CA MET A 114 13.49 -6.70 1.74
C MET A 114 12.90 -6.37 3.12
N LEU A 115 11.99 -5.41 3.20
CA LEU A 115 11.28 -5.04 4.43
C LEU A 115 10.49 -6.23 4.99
N ARG A 116 9.74 -6.94 4.15
CA ARG A 116 9.04 -8.17 4.54
C ARG A 116 10.00 -9.23 5.08
N SER A 117 11.15 -9.44 4.44
CA SER A 117 12.15 -10.41 4.89
C SER A 117 12.79 -10.02 6.22
N ARG A 118 12.94 -8.72 6.49
CA ARG A 118 13.55 -8.21 7.72
C ARG A 118 12.59 -8.19 8.90
N TYR A 119 11.36 -7.74 8.68
CA TYR A 119 10.39 -7.49 9.75
C TYR A 119 9.31 -8.57 9.88
N GLY A 120 9.17 -9.45 8.89
CA GLY A 120 8.05 -10.40 8.81
C GLY A 120 6.71 -9.73 8.51
N CYS A 121 6.70 -8.47 8.05
CA CYS A 121 5.48 -7.70 7.85
C CYS A 121 4.70 -8.08 6.58
N SER A 122 3.38 -7.95 6.62
CA SER A 122 2.55 -8.00 5.42
C SER A 122 2.63 -6.68 4.64
N VAL A 123 2.33 -6.71 3.34
CA VAL A 123 2.28 -5.52 2.51
C VAL A 123 0.96 -5.48 1.76
N MET A 124 0.28 -4.34 1.84
CA MET A 124 -0.92 -4.04 1.07
C MET A 124 -0.68 -2.76 0.26
N THR A 125 -0.89 -2.83 -1.05
CA THR A 125 -0.88 -1.64 -1.91
C THR A 125 -2.23 -1.48 -2.59
N VAL A 126 -2.63 -0.22 -2.77
CA VAL A 126 -3.89 0.14 -3.44
C VAL A 126 -3.54 0.79 -4.77
N GLY A 127 -4.11 0.25 -5.84
CA GLY A 127 -4.06 0.81 -7.19
C GLY A 127 -5.46 1.14 -7.70
N PHE A 128 -5.54 2.07 -8.63
CA PHE A 128 -6.76 2.32 -9.40
C PHE A 128 -6.97 1.26 -10.50
N GLY A 129 -8.23 1.13 -10.90
CA GLY A 129 -8.64 0.34 -12.06
C GLY A 129 -8.48 1.09 -13.39
N LEU A 130 -8.81 0.43 -14.50
CA LEU A 130 -8.63 0.97 -15.86
C LEU A 130 -9.30 2.34 -16.09
N ASP A 131 -10.44 2.60 -15.45
CA ASP A 131 -11.18 3.87 -15.60
C ASP A 131 -10.33 5.10 -15.26
N PHE A 132 -9.51 5.00 -14.21
CA PHE A 132 -8.59 6.09 -13.84
C PHE A 132 -7.57 6.37 -14.94
N TYR A 133 -7.03 5.31 -15.56
CA TYR A 133 -6.00 5.44 -16.59
C TYR A 133 -6.55 5.83 -17.97
N ASN A 134 -7.86 5.68 -18.20
CA ASN A 134 -8.49 6.15 -19.43
C ASN A 134 -8.59 7.67 -19.47
N GLY A 135 -8.43 8.35 -18.34
CA GLY A 135 -8.48 9.79 -18.23
C GLY A 135 -9.89 10.36 -18.37
N VAL A 136 -9.98 11.68 -18.21
CA VAL A 136 -11.22 12.43 -18.43
C VAL A 136 -11.62 12.25 -19.89
N GLU A 137 -12.91 11.97 -20.11
CA GLU A 137 -13.50 11.77 -21.45
C GLU A 137 -12.80 10.68 -22.28
N GLN A 138 -12.18 9.69 -21.63
CA GLN A 138 -11.49 8.58 -22.31
C GLN A 138 -10.32 9.03 -23.21
N SER A 139 -9.74 10.21 -22.94
CA SER A 139 -8.60 10.79 -23.67
C SER A 139 -7.38 9.88 -23.81
N PHE A 140 -7.23 8.90 -22.91
CA PHE A 140 -6.14 7.92 -22.92
C PHE A 140 -6.64 6.47 -22.98
N ALA A 141 -7.89 6.25 -23.41
CA ALA A 141 -8.44 4.91 -23.56
C ALA A 141 -7.65 4.09 -24.59
N THR A 142 -7.52 2.80 -24.31
CA THR A 142 -6.83 1.85 -25.19
C THR A 142 -7.68 0.60 -25.34
N ASN A 143 -7.73 0.01 -26.54
CA ASN A 143 -8.42 -1.26 -26.81
C ASN A 143 -7.68 -2.50 -26.28
N LYS A 144 -6.75 -2.32 -25.33
CA LYS A 144 -5.97 -3.42 -24.76
C LYS A 144 -6.82 -4.18 -23.74
N SER A 145 -6.88 -5.50 -23.91
CA SER A 145 -7.34 -6.41 -22.86
C SER A 145 -6.26 -6.57 -21.80
N TYR A 146 -6.66 -6.60 -20.53
CA TYR A 146 -5.77 -6.80 -19.39
C TYR A 146 -6.28 -7.98 -18.54
N ASP A 147 -5.38 -8.91 -18.18
CA ASP A 147 -5.71 -10.05 -17.30
C ASP A 147 -6.21 -9.58 -15.93
N ILE A 148 -5.61 -8.50 -15.42
CA ILE A 148 -5.97 -7.85 -14.16
C ILE A 148 -6.31 -6.39 -14.50
N PRO A 149 -7.46 -5.85 -14.05
CA PRO A 149 -8.01 -4.59 -14.55
C PRO A 149 -7.32 -3.35 -13.97
N THR A 150 -6.02 -3.22 -14.21
CA THR A 150 -5.17 -2.07 -13.84
C THR A 150 -4.06 -1.90 -14.88
N ARG A 151 -3.50 -0.69 -15.00
CA ARG A 151 -2.31 -0.44 -15.83
C ARG A 151 -0.99 -0.45 -15.04
N LEU A 152 -1.01 -0.85 -13.77
CA LEU A 152 0.23 -1.13 -13.04
C LEU A 152 1.04 -2.22 -13.78
N PRO A 153 2.38 -2.16 -13.75
CA PRO A 153 3.21 -3.18 -14.39
C PRO A 153 2.85 -4.60 -13.92
N MET A 154 2.60 -5.51 -14.86
CA MET A 154 2.27 -6.90 -14.52
C MET A 154 3.42 -7.62 -13.81
N SER A 155 4.67 -7.18 -14.00
CA SER A 155 5.83 -7.65 -13.23
C SER A 155 5.70 -7.34 -11.73
N TYR A 156 5.00 -6.27 -11.36
CA TYR A 156 4.67 -5.95 -9.97
C TYR A 156 3.44 -6.72 -9.50
N VAL A 157 2.35 -6.68 -10.29
CA VAL A 157 1.06 -7.25 -9.89
C VAL A 157 1.10 -8.78 -9.76
N LYS A 158 1.71 -9.49 -10.72
CA LYS A 158 1.81 -10.97 -10.68
C LYS A 158 2.71 -11.46 -9.54
N ASN A 159 3.51 -10.59 -8.95
CA ASN A 159 4.36 -10.90 -7.82
C ASN A 159 3.63 -10.85 -6.47
N MET A 160 2.44 -10.23 -6.42
CA MET A 160 1.56 -10.23 -5.25
C MET A 160 1.04 -11.63 -4.94
N ASP A 161 0.74 -11.89 -3.67
CA ASP A 161 0.17 -13.17 -3.25
C ASP A 161 -1.34 -13.24 -3.56
N CYS A 162 -2.04 -12.10 -3.53
CA CYS A 162 -3.45 -11.94 -3.88
C CYS A 162 -3.73 -10.54 -4.45
N VAL A 163 -4.66 -10.44 -5.39
CA VAL A 163 -5.21 -9.16 -5.89
C VAL A 163 -6.72 -9.17 -5.75
N LEU A 164 -7.24 -8.17 -5.06
CA LEU A 164 -8.66 -7.91 -4.91
C LEU A 164 -9.09 -6.80 -5.88
N GLN A 165 -10.11 -7.09 -6.68
CA GLN A 165 -10.81 -6.05 -7.45
C GLN A 165 -12.04 -5.62 -6.67
N ARG A 166 -12.15 -4.33 -6.41
CA ARG A 166 -13.39 -3.73 -5.92
C ARG A 166 -14.41 -3.67 -7.06
N ASP A 167 -15.57 -4.28 -6.87
CA ASP A 167 -16.67 -4.22 -7.84
C ASP A 167 -17.57 -3.00 -7.57
N ASN A 168 -17.83 -2.68 -6.29
CA ASN A 168 -18.61 -1.51 -5.89
C ASN A 168 -18.20 -0.98 -4.50
N ALA A 169 -19.01 -0.12 -3.89
CA ALA A 169 -18.69 0.49 -2.59
C ALA A 169 -18.54 -0.52 -1.43
N SER A 170 -19.19 -1.68 -1.54
CA SER A 170 -19.33 -2.69 -0.48
C SER A 170 -18.78 -4.07 -0.83
N THR A 171 -18.53 -4.38 -2.10
CA THR A 171 -18.05 -5.70 -2.52
C THR A 171 -16.73 -5.63 -3.27
N ALA A 172 -15.94 -6.68 -3.09
CA ALA A 172 -14.73 -6.95 -3.83
C ALA A 172 -14.61 -8.46 -4.07
N ARG A 173 -13.89 -8.84 -5.12
CA ARG A 173 -13.61 -10.22 -5.50
C ARG A 173 -12.13 -10.44 -5.69
N VAL A 174 -11.68 -11.67 -5.47
CA VAL A 174 -10.33 -12.10 -5.82
C VAL A 174 -10.24 -12.23 -7.33
N VAL A 175 -9.29 -11.53 -7.96
CA VAL A 175 -9.03 -11.61 -9.41
C VAL A 175 -7.70 -12.25 -9.73
N TYR A 176 -6.83 -12.41 -8.73
CA TYR A 176 -5.57 -13.11 -8.86
C TYR A 176 -5.13 -13.66 -7.51
N THR A 177 -4.62 -14.88 -7.50
CA THR A 177 -3.98 -15.52 -6.35
C THR A 177 -2.77 -16.30 -6.85
N LYS A 178 -1.63 -16.07 -6.20
CA LYS A 178 -0.39 -16.76 -6.48
C LYS A 178 -0.56 -18.21 -6.03
N ASN A 179 -0.35 -19.17 -6.95
CA ASN A 179 -0.57 -20.62 -6.77
C ASN A 179 -2.02 -21.12 -6.93
N SER A 180 -2.89 -20.36 -7.63
CA SER A 180 -4.24 -20.84 -8.01
C SER A 180 -4.38 -21.22 -9.49
N MET A 181 -3.26 -21.38 -10.20
CA MET A 181 -3.26 -22.15 -11.45
C MET A 181 -2.82 -23.58 -11.12
N PRO A 182 -3.52 -24.60 -11.66
CA PRO A 182 -3.10 -26.00 -11.53
C PRO A 182 -1.69 -26.23 -12.10
#